data_AF-A0A6C0CM44-F1
#
_entry.id   AF-A0A6C0CM44-F1
#
_cell.length_a   1.000
_cell.length_b   1.000
_cell.length_c   1.000
_cell.angle_alpha   90.00
_cell.angle_beta   90.00
_cell.angle_gamma   90.00
#
_symmetry.space_group_name_H-M   'P 1'
#
loop_
_entity.id
_entity.type
_entity.pdbx_description
1 polymer ?
#
loop_
_entity_poly.entity_id
_entity_poly.type
_entity_poly.pdbx_seq_one_letter_code
_entity_poly.pdbx_strand_id
1 'polypeptide(L)'
;MYKNQPYYVKNNNFFTQKRVSTMIYYLFPRTTLFINSICKVIYREYHPCVDYSQSLFYYQKELLDKMENKEKWDLICKQTHVYSNLNNASKMNESTTFYDLMEIRDVLMINFDGVSDFFSLHFQNMSIPFIKRIRNMCIKDHICIFNKEYIYQNFPNKISPTFHFTYCHSNKKNEYENTIELLLQMCIMLCLQKKGSVCIINMKDTFTSLSLQLIIFVSYFFEKSYFLKPTSNLPTSSEKYFVCKGFMYDNIGNRMYSTILKLYNDILLCPSNCHIISIINYSVPLFVINKIEEINSIFGQSRLEHIHTIMNNLENPEWNYENKDIEKCNEWCGKFLKSPK
;
A
#
# COMPACT_ATOMS: atom_id res chain seq x y z
N MET A 1 -13.20 9.75 -29.90
CA MET A 1 -12.42 10.82 -29.23
C MET A 1 -12.99 11.05 -27.85
N TYR A 2 -12.51 10.31 -26.85
CA TYR A 2 -12.94 10.47 -25.47
C TYR A 2 -12.02 11.47 -24.77
N LYS A 3 -12.57 12.63 -24.43
CA LYS A 3 -11.96 13.63 -23.56
C LYS A 3 -11.98 13.07 -22.13
N ASN A 4 -10.81 12.77 -21.57
CA ASN A 4 -10.61 12.61 -20.12
C ASN A 4 -9.14 12.86 -19.80
N GLN A 5 -8.76 14.13 -19.75
CA GLN A 5 -7.63 14.63 -18.97
C GLN A 5 -8.09 15.95 -18.34
N PRO A 6 -7.95 16.17 -17.02
CA PRO A 6 -8.24 17.46 -16.43
C PRO A 6 -6.97 18.30 -16.52
N TYR A 7 -6.76 19.00 -17.62
CA TYR A 7 -5.72 20.02 -17.72
C TYR A 7 -6.33 21.41 -17.84
N TYR A 8 -5.89 22.29 -16.92
CA TYR A 8 -5.80 23.74 -17.01
C TYR A 8 -7.01 24.49 -17.58
N VAL A 9 -7.86 25.00 -16.67
CA VAL A 9 -8.66 26.19 -16.96
C VAL A 9 -7.73 27.40 -16.77
N LYS A 10 -7.32 28.03 -17.88
CA LYS A 10 -6.76 29.39 -17.84
C LYS A 10 -7.87 30.35 -17.39
N ASN A 11 -7.85 30.75 -16.12
CA ASN A 11 -8.66 31.86 -15.63
C ASN A 11 -7.76 33.07 -15.38
N ASN A 12 -7.96 34.13 -16.17
CA ASN A 12 -7.29 35.42 -16.06
C ASN A 12 -7.85 36.26 -14.90
N ASN A 13 -7.82 35.76 -13.67
CA ASN A 13 -8.15 36.56 -12.49
C ASN A 13 -7.19 36.25 -11.35
N PHE A 14 -6.53 37.29 -10.84
CA PHE A 14 -5.64 37.31 -9.67
C PHE A 14 -6.40 37.06 -8.36
N PHE A 15 -6.97 35.87 -8.22
CA PHE A 15 -7.32 35.32 -6.91
C PHE A 15 -6.43 34.11 -6.69
N THR A 16 -5.75 34.09 -5.54
CA THR A 16 -4.97 32.95 -5.05
C THR A 16 -5.76 31.68 -5.25
N GLN A 17 -5.39 30.88 -6.25
CA GLN A 17 -5.97 29.57 -6.48
C GLN A 17 -5.73 28.76 -5.20
N LYS A 18 -6.78 28.56 -4.40
CA LYS A 18 -6.79 27.49 -3.40
C LYS A 18 -6.53 26.21 -4.17
N ARG A 19 -5.31 25.66 -4.08
CA ARG A 19 -5.02 24.29 -4.50
C ARG A 19 -6.00 23.41 -3.72
N VAL A 20 -7.06 22.96 -4.38
CA VAL A 20 -7.88 21.89 -3.83
C VAL A 20 -6.96 20.68 -3.79
N SER A 21 -6.59 20.22 -2.60
CA SER A 21 -5.90 18.95 -2.42
C SER A 21 -6.88 17.82 -2.70
N THR A 22 -7.31 17.67 -3.96
CA THR A 22 -8.04 16.49 -4.39
C THR A 22 -7.08 15.32 -4.32
N MET A 23 -7.28 14.43 -3.35
CA MET A 23 -6.49 13.21 -3.23
C MET A 23 -6.67 12.36 -4.48
N ILE A 24 -5.54 12.05 -5.10
CA ILE A 24 -5.51 11.35 -6.39
C ILE A 24 -5.16 9.89 -6.09
N TYR A 25 -6.11 8.99 -6.36
CA TYR A 25 -5.81 7.57 -6.48
C TYR A 25 -5.49 7.26 -7.94
N TYR A 26 -4.64 6.27 -8.16
CA TYR A 26 -4.20 5.86 -9.49
C TYR A 26 -4.67 4.44 -9.75
N LEU A 27 -5.56 4.28 -10.73
CA LEU A 27 -5.98 2.97 -11.20
C LEU A 27 -4.76 2.27 -11.83
N PHE A 28 -4.46 1.06 -11.36
CA PHE A 28 -3.43 0.21 -11.93
C PHE A 28 -4.08 -0.78 -12.91
N PRO A 29 -3.50 -0.98 -14.11
CA PRO A 29 -4.11 -1.83 -15.11
C PRO A 29 -4.05 -3.29 -14.69
N ARG A 30 -5.18 -3.99 -14.87
CA ARG A 30 -5.20 -5.44 -14.74
C ARG A 30 -4.57 -6.08 -15.96
N THR A 31 -3.50 -6.85 -15.77
CA THR A 31 -2.94 -7.69 -16.82
C THR A 31 -3.61 -9.06 -16.81
N THR A 32 -4.15 -9.49 -17.96
CA THR A 32 -4.64 -10.87 -18.13
C THR A 32 -3.46 -11.82 -18.29
N LEU A 33 -2.96 -12.33 -17.17
CA LEU A 33 -1.85 -13.27 -17.14
C LEU A 33 -2.35 -14.67 -16.81
N PHE A 34 -2.00 -15.65 -17.64
CA PHE A 34 -2.30 -17.06 -17.34
C PHE A 34 -1.32 -17.58 -16.28
N ILE A 35 -1.47 -17.13 -15.02
CA ILE A 35 -0.54 -17.36 -13.90
C ILE A 35 -0.08 -18.82 -13.80
N ASN A 36 -0.98 -19.79 -13.96
CA ASN A 36 -0.66 -21.23 -13.92
C ASN A 36 0.49 -21.65 -14.88
N SER A 37 0.63 -20.96 -16.01
CA SER A 37 1.65 -21.29 -17.04
C SER A 37 2.95 -20.52 -16.89
N ILE A 38 2.92 -19.37 -16.22
CA ILE A 38 4.04 -18.42 -16.17
C ILE A 38 4.65 -18.28 -14.79
N CYS A 39 3.98 -18.73 -13.72
CA CYS A 39 4.49 -18.65 -12.36
C CYS A 39 5.67 -19.59 -12.19
N LYS A 40 6.88 -19.02 -12.15
CA LYS A 40 8.14 -19.75 -12.01
C LYS A 40 9.14 -18.84 -11.29
N VAL A 41 9.61 -19.30 -10.14
CA VAL A 41 10.62 -18.59 -9.36
C VAL A 41 11.99 -18.74 -10.02
N ILE A 42 12.73 -17.64 -10.11
CA ILE A 42 14.10 -17.59 -10.64
C ILE A 42 15.01 -17.06 -9.54
N TYR A 43 16.02 -17.86 -9.20
CA TYR A 43 17.04 -17.52 -8.22
C TYR A 43 18.33 -17.04 -8.91
N ARG A 44 19.04 -16.10 -8.28
CA ARG A 44 20.38 -15.66 -8.70
C ARG A 44 21.26 -15.37 -7.48
N GLU A 45 22.57 -15.52 -7.63
CA GLU A 45 23.55 -15.25 -6.56
C GLU A 45 23.81 -13.76 -6.33
N TYR A 46 23.27 -12.88 -7.17
CA TYR A 46 23.38 -11.43 -6.98
C TYR A 46 22.13 -10.84 -6.31
N HIS A 47 22.32 -9.72 -5.62
CA HIS A 47 21.24 -8.98 -4.97
C HIS A 47 20.37 -8.27 -6.03
N PRO A 48 19.03 -8.32 -5.96
CA PRO A 48 18.17 -7.68 -6.94
C PRO A 48 18.50 -6.20 -7.10
N CYS A 49 18.54 -5.76 -8.36
CA CYS A 49 18.84 -4.39 -8.76
C CYS A 49 17.57 -3.56 -8.94
N VAL A 50 17.79 -2.25 -9.08
CA VAL A 50 16.72 -1.31 -9.43
C VAL A 50 16.46 -1.36 -10.92
N ASP A 51 15.24 -1.72 -11.30
CA ASP A 51 14.83 -1.94 -12.68
C ASP A 51 14.03 -0.76 -13.25
N TYR A 52 13.30 -0.05 -12.38
CA TYR A 52 12.36 1.00 -12.78
C TYR A 52 12.63 2.31 -12.04
N SER A 53 12.37 3.43 -12.72
CA SER A 53 12.53 4.77 -12.13
C SER A 53 13.92 5.00 -11.50
N GLN A 54 14.98 4.53 -12.17
CA GLN A 54 16.36 4.52 -11.64
C GLN A 54 16.83 5.90 -11.16
N SER A 55 16.60 6.96 -11.95
CA SER A 55 16.98 8.32 -11.59
C SER A 55 16.33 8.77 -10.28
N LEU A 56 15.03 8.51 -10.12
CA LEU A 56 14.29 8.81 -8.91
C LEU A 56 14.84 8.03 -7.72
N PHE A 57 15.11 6.73 -7.89
CA PHE A 57 15.68 5.89 -6.83
C PHE A 57 17.03 6.43 -6.35
N TYR A 58 17.98 6.67 -7.26
CA TYR A 58 19.32 7.11 -6.88
C TYR A 58 19.30 8.49 -6.23
N TYR A 59 18.45 9.40 -6.73
CA TYR A 59 18.29 10.72 -6.14
C TYR A 59 17.66 10.66 -4.73
N GLN A 60 16.62 9.84 -4.54
CA GLN A 60 16.03 9.63 -3.22
C GLN A 60 17.03 9.01 -2.25
N LYS A 61 17.81 8.02 -2.70
CA LYS A 61 18.84 7.39 -1.88
C LYS A 61 19.89 8.41 -1.42
N GLU A 62 20.42 9.22 -2.34
CA GLU A 62 21.39 10.27 -2.00
C GLU A 62 20.82 11.26 -0.96
N LEU A 63 19.55 11.66 -1.10
CA LEU A 63 18.90 12.55 -0.15
C LEU A 63 18.70 11.89 1.22
N LEU A 64 18.26 10.64 1.26
CA LEU A 64 18.08 9.89 2.51
C LEU A 64 19.41 9.66 3.22
N ASP A 65 20.48 9.34 2.49
CA ASP A 65 21.83 9.19 3.05
C ASP A 65 22.31 10.51 3.68
N LYS A 66 22.01 11.67 3.06
CA LYS A 66 22.26 12.99 3.66
C LYS A 66 21.41 13.25 4.92
N MET A 67 20.22 12.66 5.01
CA MET A 67 19.25 12.86 6.09
C MET A 67 19.48 11.95 7.28
N GLU A 68 19.88 10.70 7.09
CA GLU A 68 20.22 9.79 8.19
C GLU A 68 21.35 10.36 9.07
N ASN A 69 22.21 11.19 8.47
CA ASN A 69 23.26 11.92 9.18
C ASN A 69 22.76 13.12 10.00
N LYS A 70 21.49 13.54 9.86
CA LYS A 70 20.88 14.59 10.67
C LYS A 70 20.17 13.98 11.87
N GLU A 71 20.61 14.33 13.07
CA GLU A 71 19.90 13.95 14.30
C GLU A 71 18.42 14.36 14.22
N LYS A 72 17.52 13.42 14.58
CA LYS A 72 16.07 13.64 14.73
C LYS A 72 15.28 13.87 13.42
N TRP A 73 15.80 13.50 12.24
CA TRP A 73 15.08 13.63 10.96
C TRP A 73 13.63 13.09 11.01
N ASP A 74 13.44 11.86 11.52
CA ASP A 74 12.11 11.24 11.62
C ASP A 74 11.15 12.02 12.52
N LEU A 75 11.69 12.61 13.60
CA LEU A 75 10.90 13.41 14.54
C LEU A 75 10.47 14.73 13.88
N ILE A 76 11.39 15.39 13.18
CA ILE A 76 11.10 16.63 12.43
C ILE A 76 10.04 16.37 11.34
N CYS A 77 10.17 15.28 10.58
CA CYS A 77 9.17 14.91 9.59
C CYS A 77 7.78 14.74 10.21
N LYS A 78 7.69 14.07 11.36
CA LYS A 78 6.42 13.89 12.07
C LYS A 78 5.86 15.20 12.57
N GLN A 79 6.67 16.07 13.18
CA GLN A 79 6.17 17.33 13.76
C GLN A 79 5.75 18.36 12.71
N THR A 80 6.39 18.35 11.54
CA THR A 80 6.06 19.26 10.42
C THR A 80 4.79 18.84 9.69
N HIS A 81 4.43 17.56 9.76
CA HIS A 81 3.26 17.03 9.08
C HIS A 81 1.96 17.56 9.69
N VAL A 82 1.10 18.11 8.83
CA VAL A 82 -0.19 18.72 9.20
C VAL A 82 -1.06 17.77 10.03
N TYR A 83 -1.09 16.48 9.67
CA TYR A 83 -1.98 15.50 10.27
C TYR A 83 -1.35 14.72 11.43
N SER A 84 -0.20 15.17 11.93
CA SER A 84 0.43 14.60 13.13
C SER A 84 -0.43 14.71 14.39
N ASN A 85 -1.31 15.71 14.44
CA ASN A 85 -2.22 15.97 15.55
C ASN A 85 -3.61 15.33 15.42
N LEU A 86 -3.79 14.35 14.51
CA LEU A 86 -5.08 13.68 14.31
C LEU A 86 -5.62 13.03 15.58
N ASN A 87 -4.77 12.45 16.44
CA ASN A 87 -5.21 11.90 17.74
C ASN A 87 -5.81 12.97 18.66
N ASN A 88 -5.23 14.17 18.68
CA ASN A 88 -5.73 15.28 19.48
C ASN A 88 -7.08 15.79 18.94
N ALA A 89 -7.19 15.92 17.62
CA ALA A 89 -8.43 16.37 16.96
C ALA A 89 -9.56 15.35 17.06
N SER A 90 -9.26 14.06 16.86
CA SER A 90 -10.24 12.97 16.96
C SER A 90 -10.61 12.62 18.39
N LYS A 91 -9.77 13.02 19.37
CA LYS A 91 -9.83 12.57 20.77
C LYS A 91 -9.73 11.05 20.89
N MET A 92 -8.99 10.42 19.98
CA MET A 92 -8.72 8.99 19.95
C MET A 92 -7.21 8.76 20.13
N ASN A 93 -6.84 7.56 20.60
CA ASN A 93 -5.45 7.14 20.67
C ASN A 93 -5.22 6.00 19.67
N GLU A 94 -5.19 6.37 18.39
CA GLU A 94 -5.11 5.42 17.29
C GLU A 94 -3.81 5.59 16.49
N SER A 95 -3.46 4.56 15.72
CA SER A 95 -2.27 4.56 14.88
C SER A 95 -2.46 5.35 13.58
N THR A 96 -1.37 5.77 12.93
CA THR A 96 -1.42 6.35 11.58
C THR A 96 -2.11 5.41 10.59
N THR A 97 -1.84 4.11 10.68
CA THR A 97 -2.51 3.08 9.87
C THR A 97 -4.03 3.11 10.00
N PHE A 98 -4.57 3.38 11.19
CA PHE A 98 -6.01 3.52 11.38
C PHE A 98 -6.57 4.70 10.56
N TYR A 99 -5.94 5.87 10.66
CA TYR A 99 -6.36 7.05 9.91
C TYR A 99 -6.21 6.87 8.40
N ASP A 100 -5.10 6.28 7.96
CA ASP A 100 -4.83 5.94 6.56
C ASP A 100 -5.95 5.05 6.00
N LEU A 101 -6.36 4.01 6.74
CA LEU A 101 -7.42 3.10 6.32
C LEU A 101 -8.81 3.73 6.32
N MET A 102 -9.12 4.63 7.26
CA MET A 102 -10.38 5.38 7.26
C MET A 102 -10.49 6.27 6.02
N GLU A 103 -9.41 6.98 5.66
CA GLU A 103 -9.37 7.78 4.45
C GLU A 103 -9.45 6.91 3.18
N ILE A 104 -8.71 5.81 3.10
CA ILE A 104 -8.76 4.86 1.97
C ILE A 104 -10.19 4.35 1.76
N ARG A 105 -10.87 3.97 2.85
CA ARG A 105 -12.24 3.45 2.82
C ARG A 105 -13.19 4.43 2.16
N ASP A 106 -13.17 5.70 2.59
CA ASP A 106 -14.09 6.71 2.07
C ASP A 106 -13.73 7.11 0.62
N VAL A 107 -12.43 7.26 0.31
CA VAL A 107 -11.96 7.61 -1.05
C VAL A 107 -12.33 6.53 -2.08
N LEU A 108 -12.20 5.25 -1.73
CA LEU A 108 -12.48 4.13 -2.63
C LEU A 108 -13.88 3.53 -2.46
N MET A 109 -14.71 4.16 -1.63
CA MET A 109 -16.08 3.73 -1.29
C MET A 109 -16.11 2.23 -0.94
N ILE A 110 -15.28 1.85 0.03
CA ILE A 110 -15.23 0.49 0.58
C ILE A 110 -16.31 0.38 1.64
N ASN A 111 -17.28 -0.50 1.38
CA ASN A 111 -18.40 -0.71 2.26
C ASN A 111 -18.66 -2.20 2.48
N PHE A 112 -19.08 -2.55 3.69
CA PHE A 112 -19.41 -3.91 4.12
C PHE A 112 -20.84 -4.00 4.69
N ASP A 113 -21.69 -3.01 4.37
CA ASP A 113 -23.11 -3.02 4.75
C ASP A 113 -23.81 -4.27 4.21
N GLY A 114 -24.75 -4.79 4.99
CA GLY A 114 -25.49 -6.02 4.66
C GLY A 114 -24.74 -7.33 4.91
N VAL A 115 -23.45 -7.29 5.29
CA VAL A 115 -22.72 -8.50 5.72
C VAL A 115 -23.02 -8.80 7.18
N SER A 116 -23.70 -9.92 7.45
CA SER A 116 -24.06 -10.37 8.80
C SER A 116 -22.88 -10.97 9.57
N ASP A 117 -22.19 -11.94 8.95
CA ASP A 117 -21.01 -12.62 9.53
C ASP A 117 -19.76 -12.16 8.75
N PHE A 118 -19.12 -11.12 9.26
CA PHE A 118 -17.95 -10.54 8.64
C PHE A 118 -16.68 -11.26 9.08
N PHE A 119 -15.75 -11.47 8.15
CA PHE A 119 -14.48 -12.14 8.41
C PHE A 119 -13.37 -11.26 7.86
N SER A 120 -12.40 -10.90 8.70
CA SER A 120 -11.20 -10.16 8.29
C SER A 120 -9.91 -10.89 8.64
N LEU A 121 -8.95 -10.85 7.72
CA LEU A 121 -7.61 -11.41 7.89
C LEU A 121 -6.59 -10.28 8.02
N HIS A 122 -5.75 -10.36 9.03
CA HIS A 122 -4.76 -9.34 9.32
C HIS A 122 -3.40 -10.00 9.54
N PHE A 123 -2.38 -9.59 8.80
CA PHE A 123 -1.01 -10.06 9.07
C PHE A 123 -0.34 -9.30 10.24
N GLN A 124 -0.98 -8.21 10.72
CA GLN A 124 -0.59 -7.46 11.91
C GLN A 124 -1.79 -6.76 12.55
N ASN A 125 -1.64 -6.37 13.83
CA ASN A 125 -2.76 -5.84 14.63
C ASN A 125 -3.18 -4.41 14.27
N MET A 126 -2.36 -3.67 13.51
CA MET A 126 -2.53 -2.22 13.27
C MET A 126 -3.83 -1.83 12.56
N SER A 127 -4.43 -2.73 11.79
CA SER A 127 -5.66 -2.48 11.04
C SER A 127 -6.93 -3.00 11.74
N ILE A 128 -6.81 -3.62 12.90
CA ILE A 128 -7.95 -4.11 13.68
C ILE A 128 -8.85 -2.98 14.18
N PRO A 129 -8.32 -1.86 14.72
CA PRO A 129 -9.17 -0.75 15.17
C PRO A 129 -10.03 -0.18 14.04
N PHE A 130 -9.50 -0.17 12.80
CA PHE A 130 -10.23 0.25 11.61
C PHE A 130 -11.45 -0.64 11.37
N ILE A 131 -11.28 -1.96 11.36
CA ILE A 131 -12.41 -2.90 11.19
C ILE A 131 -13.44 -2.76 12.30
N LYS A 132 -12.98 -2.72 13.56
CA LYS A 132 -13.84 -2.50 14.72
C LYS A 132 -14.66 -1.22 14.60
N ARG A 133 -14.07 -0.14 14.09
CA ARG A 133 -14.73 1.16 13.90
C ARG A 133 -15.78 1.13 12.79
N ILE A 134 -15.45 0.63 11.60
CA ILE A 134 -16.38 0.63 10.46
C ILE A 134 -17.52 -0.37 10.62
N ARG A 135 -17.32 -1.40 11.46
CA ARG A 135 -18.31 -2.42 11.80
C ARG A 135 -19.07 -2.12 13.10
N ASN A 136 -18.90 -0.93 13.67
CA ASN A 136 -19.55 -0.51 14.92
C ASN A 136 -19.39 -1.53 16.07
N MET A 137 -18.19 -2.09 16.22
CA MET A 137 -17.86 -3.09 17.26
C MET A 137 -18.78 -4.32 17.24
N CYS A 138 -19.25 -4.75 16.07
CA CYS A 138 -20.09 -5.93 15.92
C CYS A 138 -19.43 -7.18 16.50
N ILE A 139 -20.05 -7.77 17.54
CA ILE A 139 -19.51 -8.92 18.29
C ILE A 139 -19.45 -10.19 17.43
N LYS A 140 -20.28 -10.28 16.39
CA LYS A 140 -20.31 -11.43 15.46
C LYS A 140 -19.15 -11.42 14.46
N ASP A 141 -18.41 -10.33 14.37
CA ASP A 141 -17.33 -10.23 13.39
C ASP A 141 -16.12 -11.08 13.82
N HIS A 142 -15.61 -11.86 12.89
CA HIS A 142 -14.49 -12.75 13.07
C HIS A 142 -13.20 -12.08 12.57
N ILE A 143 -12.40 -11.59 13.51
CA ILE A 143 -11.10 -10.96 13.23
C ILE A 143 -10.00 -12.01 13.42
N CYS A 144 -9.38 -12.43 12.32
CA CYS A 144 -8.28 -13.38 12.31
C CYS A 144 -6.94 -12.64 12.15
N ILE A 145 -5.99 -12.93 13.04
CA ILE A 145 -4.62 -12.44 12.94
C ILE A 145 -3.73 -13.61 12.53
N PHE A 146 -3.04 -13.47 11.41
CA PHE A 146 -1.99 -14.41 11.01
C PHE A 146 -0.67 -13.98 11.65
N ASN A 147 -0.39 -14.54 12.82
CA ASN A 147 0.84 -14.32 13.59
C ASN A 147 1.79 -15.54 13.57
N LYS A 148 1.53 -16.49 12.66
CA LYS A 148 2.32 -17.71 12.55
C LYS A 148 3.56 -17.48 11.71
N GLU A 149 4.60 -18.27 11.96
CA GLU A 149 5.78 -18.31 11.10
C GLU A 149 5.42 -18.80 9.69
N TYR A 150 6.10 -18.26 8.69
CA TYR A 150 5.96 -18.69 7.30
C TYR A 150 6.70 -20.01 7.09
N ILE A 151 6.01 -21.11 7.40
CA ILE A 151 6.45 -22.48 7.15
C ILE A 151 5.40 -23.21 6.31
N TYR A 152 5.79 -24.32 5.68
CA TYR A 152 4.90 -25.12 4.82
C TYR A 152 3.61 -25.56 5.54
N GLN A 153 3.74 -26.02 6.78
CA GLN A 153 2.63 -26.55 7.58
C GLN A 153 1.58 -25.50 7.94
N ASN A 154 1.97 -24.22 7.94
CA ASN A 154 1.08 -23.11 8.25
C ASN A 154 0.37 -22.56 7.01
N PHE A 155 0.68 -23.08 5.81
CA PHE A 155 -0.05 -22.71 4.61
C PHE A 155 -1.50 -23.17 4.73
N PRO A 156 -2.48 -22.32 4.38
CA PRO A 156 -3.88 -22.65 4.55
C PRO A 156 -4.30 -23.80 3.65
N ASN A 157 -4.94 -24.80 4.23
CA ASN A 157 -5.74 -25.75 3.47
C ASN A 157 -6.89 -25.00 2.79
N LYS A 158 -7.40 -25.56 1.68
CA LYS A 158 -8.49 -24.98 0.86
C LYS A 158 -9.84 -24.81 1.59
N ILE A 159 -9.89 -24.99 2.91
CA ILE A 159 -11.12 -25.03 3.70
C ILE A 159 -11.35 -23.68 4.40
N SER A 160 -12.61 -23.23 4.38
CA SER A 160 -13.14 -21.98 4.92
C SER A 160 -12.87 -21.79 6.43
N PRO A 161 -12.85 -20.54 6.97
CA PRO A 161 -13.58 -19.37 6.47
C PRO A 161 -12.86 -18.57 5.38
N THR A 162 -13.64 -18.08 4.41
CA THR A 162 -13.20 -17.10 3.40
C THR A 162 -13.37 -15.67 3.93
N PHE A 163 -12.40 -14.79 3.69
CA PHE A 163 -12.36 -13.43 4.25
C PHE A 163 -12.96 -12.38 3.31
N HIS A 164 -13.70 -11.43 3.90
CA HIS A 164 -14.28 -10.26 3.22
C HIS A 164 -13.29 -9.11 3.10
N PHE A 165 -12.36 -9.02 4.06
CA PHE A 165 -11.31 -8.02 4.09
C PHE A 165 -9.97 -8.65 4.44
N THR A 166 -8.91 -8.16 3.83
CA THR A 166 -7.54 -8.52 4.23
C THR A 166 -6.63 -7.31 4.27
N TYR A 167 -5.82 -7.21 5.32
CA TYR A 167 -4.76 -6.22 5.44
C TYR A 167 -3.39 -6.88 5.50
N CYS A 168 -2.54 -6.52 4.54
CA CYS A 168 -1.17 -7.00 4.41
C CYS A 168 -0.18 -5.85 4.62
N HIS A 169 0.90 -6.14 5.33
CA HIS A 169 1.91 -5.16 5.67
C HIS A 169 3.22 -5.86 6.07
N SER A 170 4.33 -5.25 5.71
CA SER A 170 5.67 -5.70 6.08
C SER A 170 6.48 -4.55 6.71
N ASN A 171 7.18 -4.86 7.80
CA ASN A 171 8.04 -3.92 8.52
C ASN A 171 9.50 -3.96 8.05
N LYS A 172 9.83 -4.76 7.03
CA LYS A 172 11.21 -4.89 6.52
C LYS A 172 11.71 -3.56 5.97
N LYS A 173 13.00 -3.31 6.15
CA LYS A 173 13.64 -2.02 5.81
C LYS A 173 13.92 -1.92 4.32
N ASN A 174 14.51 -2.96 3.73
CA ASN A 174 14.83 -2.96 2.30
C ASN A 174 13.64 -3.45 1.46
N GLU A 175 13.58 -3.00 0.22
CA GLU A 175 12.49 -3.33 -0.71
C GLU A 175 12.39 -4.84 -0.98
N TYR A 176 13.53 -5.53 -1.09
CA TYR A 176 13.56 -6.96 -1.39
C TYR A 176 12.88 -7.80 -0.30
N GLU A 177 13.34 -7.70 0.94
CA GLU A 177 12.76 -8.41 2.08
C GLU A 177 11.29 -8.03 2.30
N ASN A 178 10.94 -6.75 2.09
CA ASN A 178 9.56 -6.28 2.16
C ASN A 178 8.69 -7.00 1.13
N THR A 179 9.18 -7.11 -0.10
CA THR A 179 8.51 -7.81 -1.20
C THR A 179 8.40 -9.31 -0.93
N ILE A 180 9.45 -9.96 -0.39
CA ILE A 180 9.42 -11.38 -0.04
C ILE A 180 8.37 -11.66 1.03
N GLU A 181 8.34 -10.88 2.11
CA GLU A 181 7.35 -11.03 3.17
C GLU A 181 5.93 -10.81 2.63
N LEU A 182 5.72 -9.76 1.81
CA LEU A 182 4.43 -9.51 1.19
C LEU A 182 4.03 -10.63 0.22
N LEU A 183 4.95 -11.20 -0.57
CA LEU A 183 4.66 -12.35 -1.45
C LEU A 183 4.15 -13.55 -0.64
N LEU A 184 4.79 -13.87 0.50
CA LEU A 184 4.33 -14.95 1.38
C LEU A 184 2.91 -14.67 1.91
N GLN A 185 2.64 -13.42 2.32
CA GLN A 185 1.29 -12.98 2.74
C GLN A 185 0.28 -13.11 1.59
N MET A 186 0.67 -12.74 0.36
CA MET A 186 -0.19 -12.86 -0.83
C MET A 186 -0.55 -14.31 -1.13
N CYS A 187 0.41 -15.23 -1.07
CA CYS A 187 0.13 -16.64 -1.30
C CYS A 187 -0.88 -17.20 -0.31
N ILE A 188 -0.80 -16.81 0.96
CA ILE A 188 -1.74 -17.24 2.01
C ILE A 188 -3.12 -16.61 1.79
N MET A 189 -3.17 -15.28 1.65
CA MET A 189 -4.45 -14.57 1.62
C MET A 189 -5.28 -14.88 0.39
N LEU A 190 -4.65 -15.12 -0.77
CA LEU A 190 -5.35 -15.41 -2.02
C LEU A 190 -6.17 -16.70 -1.91
N CYS A 191 -5.61 -17.71 -1.24
CA CYS A 191 -6.29 -18.99 -0.98
C CYS A 191 -7.49 -18.87 -0.03
N LEU A 192 -7.62 -17.74 0.67
CA LEU A 192 -8.61 -17.52 1.72
C LEU A 192 -9.59 -16.39 1.40
N GLN A 193 -9.52 -15.74 0.23
CA GLN A 193 -10.43 -14.64 -0.12
C GLN A 193 -11.84 -15.14 -0.44
N LYS A 194 -12.86 -14.34 -0.05
CA LYS A 194 -14.24 -14.48 -0.54
C LYS A 194 -14.42 -13.69 -1.83
N LYS A 195 -15.27 -14.13 -2.75
CA LYS A 195 -15.64 -13.30 -3.92
C LYS A 195 -16.17 -11.93 -3.49
N GLY A 196 -15.76 -10.91 -4.22
CA GLY A 196 -16.10 -9.52 -3.92
C GLY A 196 -15.29 -8.91 -2.78
N SER A 197 -14.37 -9.64 -2.15
CA SER A 197 -13.58 -9.13 -1.03
C SER A 197 -12.64 -7.99 -1.43
N VAL A 198 -12.15 -7.30 -0.40
CA VAL A 198 -11.19 -6.20 -0.51
C VAL A 198 -9.89 -6.58 0.17
N CYS A 199 -8.78 -6.28 -0.49
CA CYS A 199 -7.45 -6.36 0.08
C CYS A 199 -6.78 -5.00 0.06
N ILE A 200 -6.14 -4.63 1.18
CA ILE A 200 -5.30 -3.46 1.29
C ILE A 200 -3.89 -3.92 1.66
N ILE A 201 -2.91 -3.50 0.86
CA ILE A 201 -1.50 -3.81 1.04
C ILE A 201 -0.75 -2.50 1.30
N ASN A 202 -0.09 -2.40 2.44
CA ASN A 202 0.88 -1.33 2.66
C ASN A 202 2.18 -1.72 1.95
N MET A 203 2.46 -1.02 0.86
CA MET A 203 3.65 -1.16 0.03
C MET A 203 4.62 -0.02 0.36
N LYS A 204 5.92 -0.29 0.30
CA LYS A 204 6.95 0.75 0.33
C LYS A 204 7.38 1.10 -1.09
N ASP A 205 8.67 1.29 -1.30
CA ASP A 205 9.25 1.50 -2.62
C ASP A 205 8.96 0.31 -3.56
N THR A 206 8.86 0.60 -4.84
CA THR A 206 8.44 -0.36 -5.89
C THR A 206 9.29 -0.15 -7.14
N PHE A 207 10.60 -0.19 -6.98
CA PHE A 207 11.59 0.08 -8.01
C PHE A 207 12.17 -1.20 -8.65
N THR A 208 11.95 -2.36 -8.03
CA THR A 208 12.44 -3.66 -8.52
C THR A 208 11.42 -4.38 -9.41
N SER A 209 11.91 -5.25 -10.30
CA SER A 209 11.10 -6.19 -11.08
C SER A 209 10.24 -7.09 -10.20
N LEU A 210 10.78 -7.54 -9.07
CA LEU A 210 10.05 -8.38 -8.13
C LEU A 210 8.83 -7.65 -7.53
N SER A 211 8.99 -6.39 -7.12
CA SER A 211 7.87 -5.55 -6.64
C SER A 211 6.78 -5.41 -7.70
N LEU A 212 7.16 -5.14 -8.95
CA LEU A 212 6.20 -5.04 -10.06
C LEU A 212 5.48 -6.37 -10.29
N GLN A 213 6.21 -7.49 -10.25
CA GLN A 213 5.61 -8.80 -10.42
C GLN A 213 4.66 -9.19 -9.27
N LEU A 214 4.95 -8.79 -8.03
CA LEU A 214 4.00 -8.92 -6.91
C LEU A 214 2.71 -8.17 -7.22
N ILE A 215 2.81 -6.89 -7.61
CA ILE A 215 1.66 -6.02 -7.92
C ILE A 215 0.81 -6.66 -9.03
N ILE A 216 1.46 -7.08 -10.11
CA ILE A 216 0.86 -7.77 -11.25
C ILE A 216 0.16 -9.05 -10.80
N PHE A 217 0.86 -9.90 -10.04
CA PHE A 217 0.37 -11.19 -9.56
C PHE A 217 -0.92 -11.02 -8.75
N VAL A 218 -0.93 -10.07 -7.80
CA VAL A 218 -2.12 -9.80 -6.98
C VAL A 218 -3.23 -9.18 -7.81
N SER A 219 -2.91 -8.17 -8.64
CA SER A 219 -3.91 -7.44 -9.43
C SER A 219 -4.75 -8.36 -10.33
N TYR A 220 -4.17 -9.48 -10.80
CA TYR A 220 -4.84 -10.46 -11.61
C TYR A 220 -6.09 -11.05 -10.93
N PHE A 221 -6.11 -11.15 -9.60
CA PHE A 221 -7.21 -11.78 -8.86
C PHE A 221 -8.38 -10.86 -8.55
N PHE A 222 -8.25 -9.56 -8.82
CA PHE A 222 -9.25 -8.55 -8.45
C PHE A 222 -9.77 -7.79 -9.67
N GLU A 223 -10.99 -7.27 -9.56
CA GLU A 223 -11.63 -6.48 -10.61
C GLU A 223 -10.89 -5.17 -10.86
N LYS A 224 -10.52 -4.47 -9.79
CA LYS A 224 -9.83 -3.18 -9.84
C LYS A 224 -8.76 -3.08 -8.77
N SER A 225 -7.65 -2.44 -9.11
CA SER A 225 -6.57 -2.17 -8.17
C SER A 225 -6.11 -0.72 -8.26
N TYR A 226 -5.75 -0.14 -7.12
CA TYR A 226 -5.45 1.28 -6.99
C TYR A 226 -4.19 1.50 -6.17
N PHE A 227 -3.38 2.46 -6.59
CA PHE A 227 -2.37 3.06 -5.74
C PHE A 227 -2.89 4.36 -5.14
N LEU A 228 -2.66 4.55 -3.84
CA LEU A 228 -2.89 5.83 -3.18
C LEU A 228 -1.97 6.01 -1.97
N LYS A 229 -1.73 7.27 -1.62
CA LYS A 229 -1.04 7.67 -0.38
C LYS A 229 -1.98 8.60 0.39
N PRO A 230 -2.59 8.15 1.51
CA PRO A 230 -3.49 8.97 2.32
C PRO A 230 -2.81 10.23 2.86
N THR A 231 -3.59 11.27 3.13
CA THR A 231 -3.05 12.54 3.64
C THR A 231 -2.50 12.39 5.05
N SER A 232 -3.09 11.49 5.84
CA SER A 232 -2.62 11.11 7.17
C SER A 232 -1.29 10.36 7.15
N ASN A 233 -0.85 9.83 6.00
CA ASN A 233 0.44 9.19 5.86
C ASN A 233 1.55 10.24 5.73
N LEU A 234 2.73 9.95 6.28
CA LEU A 234 3.83 10.90 6.30
C LEU A 234 4.32 11.21 4.86
N PRO A 235 4.35 12.49 4.42
CA PRO A 235 4.70 12.83 3.04
C PRO A 235 6.12 12.46 2.63
N THR A 236 7.04 12.39 3.59
CA THR A 236 8.46 12.02 3.37
C THR A 236 8.69 10.51 3.35
N SER A 237 7.71 9.69 3.73
CA SER A 237 7.83 8.23 3.71
C SER A 237 7.61 7.67 2.30
N SER A 238 8.20 6.50 2.02
CA SER A 238 7.90 5.72 0.81
C SER A 238 6.61 4.92 0.91
N GLU A 239 5.96 4.90 2.07
CA GLU A 239 4.73 4.13 2.27
C GLU A 239 3.61 4.65 1.38
N LYS A 240 3.00 3.71 0.68
CA LYS A 240 1.83 3.89 -0.18
C LYS A 240 1.00 2.63 -0.15
N TYR A 241 -0.30 2.76 -0.41
CA TYR A 241 -1.22 1.64 -0.34
C TYR A 241 -1.56 1.15 -1.74
N PHE A 242 -1.47 -0.17 -1.91
CA PHE A 242 -2.04 -0.87 -3.05
C PHE A 242 -3.34 -1.55 -2.62
N VAL A 243 -4.47 -1.06 -3.15
CA VAL A 243 -5.81 -1.51 -2.76
C VAL A 243 -6.45 -2.27 -3.90
N CYS A 244 -6.81 -3.51 -3.63
CA CYS A 244 -7.44 -4.43 -4.57
C CYS A 244 -8.90 -4.64 -4.17
N LYS A 245 -9.83 -4.35 -5.08
CA LYS A 245 -11.28 -4.41 -4.84
C LYS A 245 -11.94 -5.42 -5.76
N GLY A 246 -12.82 -6.25 -5.18
CA GLY A 246 -13.63 -7.21 -5.91
C GLY A 246 -12.81 -8.43 -6.29
N PHE A 247 -12.47 -9.29 -5.32
CA PHE A 247 -11.87 -10.58 -5.64
C PHE A 247 -12.79 -11.37 -6.57
N MET A 248 -12.28 -11.84 -7.71
CA MET A 248 -13.14 -12.27 -8.82
C MET A 248 -13.62 -13.72 -8.70
N TYR A 249 -12.93 -14.54 -7.91
CA TYR A 249 -13.17 -15.97 -7.87
C TYR A 249 -14.05 -16.34 -6.68
N ASP A 250 -15.04 -17.20 -6.91
CA ASP A 250 -15.83 -17.80 -5.82
C ASP A 250 -14.95 -18.64 -4.89
N ASN A 251 -14.01 -19.38 -5.48
CA ASN A 251 -12.91 -20.07 -4.81
C ASN A 251 -11.76 -20.24 -5.80
N ILE A 252 -10.53 -20.30 -5.30
CA ILE A 252 -9.38 -20.66 -6.12
C ILE A 252 -9.49 -22.14 -6.53
N GLY A 253 -9.42 -22.43 -7.83
CA GLY A 253 -9.44 -23.81 -8.35
C GLY A 253 -8.20 -24.61 -7.97
N ASN A 254 -8.27 -25.95 -7.98
CA ASN A 254 -7.17 -26.82 -7.53
C ASN A 254 -5.83 -26.54 -8.23
N ARG A 255 -5.86 -26.29 -9.56
CA ARG A 255 -4.65 -25.96 -10.33
C ARG A 255 -3.99 -24.66 -9.86
N MET A 256 -4.79 -23.63 -9.61
CA MET A 256 -4.30 -22.34 -9.15
C MET A 256 -3.81 -22.44 -7.70
N TYR A 257 -4.53 -23.16 -6.84
CA TYR A 257 -4.08 -23.45 -5.47
C TYR A 257 -2.71 -24.16 -5.48
N SER A 258 -2.55 -25.18 -6.33
CA SER A 258 -1.28 -25.90 -6.48
C SER A 258 -0.15 -24.97 -6.96
N THR A 259 -0.47 -24.03 -7.85
CA THR A 259 0.48 -23.03 -8.36
C THR A 259 0.91 -22.06 -7.26
N ILE A 260 -0.04 -21.55 -6.47
CA ILE A 260 0.23 -20.63 -5.35
C ILE A 260 1.01 -21.34 -4.25
N LEU A 261 0.66 -22.59 -3.93
CA LEU A 261 1.38 -23.42 -2.96
C LEU A 261 2.83 -23.66 -3.41
N LYS A 262 3.01 -23.98 -4.70
CA LYS A 262 4.36 -24.13 -5.26
C LYS A 262 5.15 -22.83 -5.18
N LEU A 263 4.57 -21.70 -5.55
CA LEU A 263 5.20 -20.38 -5.41
C LEU A 263 5.61 -20.11 -3.95
N TYR A 264 4.71 -20.35 -3.00
CA TYR A 264 5.01 -20.20 -1.57
C TYR A 264 6.21 -21.06 -1.15
N ASN A 265 6.23 -22.32 -1.56
CA ASN A 265 7.34 -23.24 -1.26
C ASN A 265 8.65 -22.79 -1.90
N ASP A 266 8.62 -22.41 -3.17
CA ASP A 266 9.78 -21.93 -3.90
C ASP A 266 10.37 -20.67 -3.23
N ILE A 267 9.52 -19.80 -2.65
CA ILE A 267 9.98 -18.64 -1.87
C ILE A 267 10.67 -19.09 -0.56
N LEU A 268 10.04 -20.01 0.19
CA LEU A 268 10.60 -20.51 1.46
C LEU A 268 11.90 -21.27 1.29
N LEU A 269 12.05 -21.98 0.17
CA LEU A 269 13.23 -22.80 -0.16
C LEU A 269 14.31 -22.03 -0.92
N CYS A 270 14.21 -20.70 -1.01
CA CYS A 270 15.26 -19.89 -1.62
C CYS A 270 16.61 -20.17 -0.94
N PRO A 271 17.66 -20.58 -1.70
CA PRO A 271 18.97 -20.83 -1.12
C PRO A 271 19.52 -19.58 -0.42
N SER A 272 20.25 -19.77 0.68
CA SER A 272 20.77 -18.66 1.52
C SER A 272 21.77 -17.75 0.79
N ASN A 273 22.43 -18.25 -0.26
CA ASN A 273 23.34 -17.50 -1.11
C ASN A 273 22.67 -16.90 -2.36
N CYS A 274 21.35 -17.05 -2.49
CA CYS A 274 20.59 -16.63 -3.65
C CYS A 274 19.48 -15.64 -3.27
N HIS A 275 19.01 -14.91 -4.28
CA HIS A 275 17.87 -14.02 -4.20
C HIS A 275 16.85 -14.38 -5.28
N ILE A 276 15.58 -14.15 -4.97
CA ILE A 276 14.48 -14.28 -5.93
C ILE A 276 14.46 -13.05 -6.80
N ILE A 277 14.77 -13.20 -8.09
CA ILE A 277 14.80 -12.09 -9.04
C ILE A 277 13.47 -11.98 -9.80
N SER A 278 12.75 -13.10 -9.94
CA SER A 278 11.49 -13.17 -10.65
C SER A 278 10.61 -14.27 -10.09
N ILE A 279 9.30 -14.05 -10.09
CA ILE A 279 8.25 -15.03 -9.78
C ILE A 279 7.39 -15.35 -11.01
N ILE A 280 7.50 -14.55 -12.07
CA ILE A 280 6.76 -14.70 -13.33
C ILE A 280 7.76 -14.75 -14.49
N ASN A 281 7.77 -15.85 -15.24
CA ASN A 281 8.53 -15.99 -16.48
C ASN A 281 7.73 -15.41 -17.67
N TYR A 282 7.55 -14.09 -17.66
CA TYR A 282 6.80 -13.36 -18.68
C TYR A 282 7.38 -11.96 -18.87
N SER A 283 7.49 -11.51 -20.11
CA SER A 283 7.87 -10.12 -20.43
C SER A 283 6.73 -9.19 -20.03
N VAL A 284 6.94 -8.39 -18.97
CA VAL A 284 5.92 -7.45 -18.52
C VAL A 284 5.58 -6.46 -19.65
N PRO A 285 4.30 -6.22 -19.97
CA PRO A 285 3.94 -5.34 -21.07
C PRO A 285 4.34 -3.90 -20.76
N LEU A 286 4.81 -3.17 -21.77
CA LEU A 286 5.34 -1.82 -21.61
C LEU A 286 4.35 -0.85 -20.95
N PHE A 287 3.06 -0.96 -21.25
CA PHE A 287 2.05 -0.08 -20.63
C PHE A 287 1.95 -0.26 -19.10
N VAL A 288 2.28 -1.45 -18.58
CA VAL A 288 2.28 -1.75 -17.14
C VAL A 288 3.54 -1.18 -16.49
N ILE A 289 4.68 -1.32 -17.17
CA ILE A 289 5.96 -0.71 -16.78
C ILE A 289 5.80 0.82 -16.72
N ASN A 290 5.30 1.43 -17.79
CA ASN A 290 5.05 2.87 -17.84
C ASN A 290 4.09 3.31 -16.74
N LYS A 291 3.08 2.50 -16.39
CA LYS A 291 2.16 2.85 -15.31
C LYS A 291 2.85 2.83 -13.95
N ILE A 292 3.68 1.83 -13.64
CA ILE A 292 4.38 1.82 -12.35
C ILE A 292 5.40 2.96 -12.27
N GLU A 293 6.08 3.30 -13.37
CA GLU A 293 7.02 4.42 -13.40
C GLU A 293 6.31 5.78 -13.26
N GLU A 294 5.14 5.95 -13.88
CA GLU A 294 4.29 7.14 -13.69
C GLU A 294 3.88 7.27 -12.21
N ILE A 295 3.42 6.19 -11.60
CA ILE A 295 3.00 6.17 -10.18
C ILE A 295 4.18 6.46 -9.25
N ASN A 296 5.34 5.83 -9.50
CA ASN A 296 6.57 6.09 -8.76
C ASN A 296 6.98 7.55 -8.90
N SER A 297 6.91 8.11 -10.10
CA SER A 297 7.26 9.52 -10.37
C SER A 297 6.35 10.48 -9.62
N ILE A 298 5.04 10.22 -9.60
CA ILE A 298 4.06 11.07 -8.90
C ILE A 298 4.31 11.09 -7.39
N PHE A 299 4.37 9.92 -6.75
CA PHE A 299 4.59 9.87 -5.30
C PHE A 299 6.01 10.28 -4.94
N GLY A 300 6.98 9.93 -5.77
CA GLY A 300 8.37 10.28 -5.61
C GLY A 300 8.61 11.78 -5.67
N GLN A 301 8.04 12.46 -6.67
CA GLN A 301 8.13 13.92 -6.79
C GLN A 301 7.53 14.62 -5.57
N SER A 302 6.31 14.22 -5.16
CA SER A 302 5.70 14.76 -3.93
C SER A 302 6.59 14.54 -2.71
N ARG A 303 7.16 13.34 -2.55
CA ARG A 303 8.07 13.02 -1.44
C ARG A 303 9.30 13.93 -1.43
N LEU A 304 9.92 14.12 -2.61
CA LEU A 304 11.11 14.96 -2.79
C LEU A 304 10.82 16.43 -2.46
N GLU A 305 9.69 16.96 -2.90
CA GLU A 305 9.29 18.35 -2.61
C GLU A 305 9.13 18.60 -1.11
N HIS A 306 8.53 17.65 -0.37
CA HIS A 306 8.39 17.77 1.08
C HIS A 306 9.74 17.67 1.79
N ILE A 307 10.59 16.72 1.36
CA ILE A 307 11.97 16.57 1.83
C ILE A 307 12.73 17.90 1.67
N HIS A 308 12.74 18.47 0.46
CA HIS A 308 13.41 19.74 0.18
C HIS A 308 12.84 20.90 0.99
N THR A 309 11.53 20.98 1.13
CA THR A 309 10.88 22.03 1.93
C THR A 309 11.35 21.98 3.38
N ILE A 310 11.38 20.78 3.98
CA ILE A 310 11.89 20.62 5.35
C ILE A 310 13.38 20.98 5.40
N MET A 311 14.19 20.54 4.44
CA MET A 311 15.62 20.85 4.41
C MET A 311 15.89 22.35 4.36
N ASN A 312 15.21 23.09 3.48
CA ASN A 312 15.37 24.53 3.34
C ASN A 312 14.94 25.26 4.62
N ASN A 313 13.85 24.82 5.25
CA ASN A 313 13.39 25.45 6.48
C ASN A 313 14.30 25.15 7.67
N LEU A 314 14.99 23.99 7.70
CA LEU A 314 15.97 23.67 8.73
C LEU A 314 17.22 24.56 8.70
N GLU A 315 17.48 25.26 7.60
CA GLU A 315 18.54 26.27 7.54
C GLU A 315 18.20 27.53 8.35
N ASN A 316 16.90 27.75 8.65
CA ASN A 316 16.45 28.84 9.48
C ASN A 316 16.40 28.41 10.97
N PRO A 317 17.28 28.96 11.86
CA PRO A 317 17.32 28.58 13.27
C PRO A 317 16.06 28.97 14.06
N GLU A 318 15.27 29.93 13.56
CA GLU A 318 14.01 30.36 14.18
C GLU A 318 12.80 29.52 13.75
N TRP A 319 13.00 28.56 12.85
CA TRP A 319 11.88 27.78 12.33
C TRP A 319 11.28 26.87 13.40
N ASN A 320 10.05 27.19 13.80
CA ASN A 320 9.24 26.28 14.59
C ASN A 320 8.63 25.20 13.66
N TYR A 321 9.21 24.02 13.70
CA TYR A 321 8.79 22.88 12.89
C TYR A 321 7.52 22.19 13.43
N GLU A 322 7.00 22.56 14.61
CA GLU A 322 5.74 22.02 15.10
C GLU A 322 4.56 22.59 14.34
N ASN A 323 3.85 21.72 13.63
CA ASN A 323 2.62 22.09 12.96
C ASN A 323 1.45 22.09 13.95
N LYS A 324 0.88 23.27 14.19
CA LYS A 324 -0.24 23.48 15.14
C LYS A 324 -1.59 23.66 14.46
N ASP A 325 -1.69 23.32 13.17
CA ASP A 325 -2.91 23.46 12.37
C ASP A 325 -3.94 22.38 12.74
N ILE A 326 -4.64 22.62 13.86
CA ILE A 326 -5.71 21.74 14.37
C ILE A 326 -6.96 21.83 13.49
N GLU A 327 -7.19 22.95 12.80
CA GLU A 327 -8.36 23.15 11.93
C GLU A 327 -8.38 22.13 10.80
N LYS A 328 -7.26 21.92 10.09
CA LYS A 328 -7.17 20.88 9.05
C LYS A 328 -7.38 19.47 9.60
N CYS A 329 -6.88 19.18 10.81
CA CYS A 329 -7.15 17.90 11.46
C CYS A 329 -8.65 17.73 11.75
N ASN A 330 -9.33 18.77 12.24
CA ASN A 330 -10.77 18.75 12.50
C ASN A 330 -11.59 18.59 11.20
N GLU A 331 -11.20 19.26 10.12
CA GLU A 331 -11.80 19.09 8.80
C GLU A 331 -11.64 17.65 8.30
N TRP A 332 -10.43 17.09 8.43
CA TRP A 332 -10.15 15.70 8.08
C TRP A 332 -11.01 14.73 8.89
N CYS A 333 -11.06 14.89 10.22
CA CYS A 333 -11.92 14.07 11.09
C CYS A 333 -13.40 14.21 10.72
N GLY A 334 -13.84 15.44 10.45
CA GLY A 334 -15.20 15.75 10.05
C GLY A 334 -15.59 15.16 8.69
N LYS A 335 -14.62 14.88 7.82
CA LYS A 335 -14.80 14.24 6.52
C LYS A 335 -14.75 12.71 6.61
N PHE A 336 -13.78 12.15 7.33
CA PHE A 336 -13.45 10.72 7.25
C PHE A 336 -13.81 9.88 8.48
N LEU A 337 -14.07 10.50 9.64
CA LEU A 337 -14.42 9.75 10.86
C LEU A 337 -15.92 9.76 11.18
N LYS A 338 -16.74 10.49 10.42
CA LYS A 338 -18.20 10.47 10.62
C LYS A 338 -18.75 9.10 10.19
N SER A 339 -19.64 8.54 11.01
CA SER A 339 -20.36 7.33 10.63
C SER A 339 -21.15 7.57 9.34
N PRO A 340 -21.22 6.59 8.42
CA PRO A 340 -22.11 6.72 7.27
C PRO A 340 -23.53 7.00 7.77
N LYS A 341 -24.19 7.97 7.15
CA LYS A 341 -25.60 8.31 7.41
C LYS A 341 -26.51 7.18 6.98
#